data_AF-A0A4E0R4S9-F1
#
_entry.id   AF-A0A4E0R4S9-F1
#
_cell.length_a   1.000
_cell.length_b   1.000
_cell.length_c   1.000
_cell.angle_alpha   90.00
_cell.angle_beta   90.00
_cell.angle_gamma   90.00
#
_symmetry.space_group_name_H-M   'P 1'
#
loop_
_entity.id
_entity.type
_entity.pdbx_description
1 polymer ?
#
loop_
_entity_poly.entity_id
_entity_poly.type
_entity_poly.pdbx_seq_one_letter_code
_entity_poly.pdbx_strand_id
1 'polypeptide(L)'
;MPKGGLKYPTSVDQEILFAKGICSINISSFQCSLGWGVNLEDDEEIMMEYERRTERIKQVIPSDRLLLFRLGRGWEPLCAFLQVPVPSKPFPWVKTREEFQADWAKLIARR
;
A
#
# COMPACT_ATOMS: atom_id res chain seq x y z
N MET A 1 10.49 1.26 -5.27
CA MET A 1 10.12 0.99 -6.68
C MET A 1 11.18 1.58 -7.58
N PRO A 2 11.41 1.06 -8.80
CA PRO A 2 12.25 1.75 -9.77
C PRO A 2 11.72 3.17 -10.00
N LYS A 3 12.61 4.13 -10.28
CA LYS A 3 12.19 5.46 -10.75
C LYS A 3 11.37 5.28 -12.03
N GLY A 4 10.16 5.83 -12.07
CA GLY A 4 9.21 5.64 -13.18
C GLY A 4 8.28 4.43 -13.05
N GLY A 5 8.07 3.91 -11.83
CA GLY A 5 7.04 2.92 -11.54
C GLY A 5 7.35 1.50 -12.04
N LEU A 6 6.38 0.60 -11.84
CA LEU A 6 6.46 -0.79 -12.23
C LEU A 6 6.18 -0.89 -13.75
N LYS A 7 7.23 -0.99 -14.58
CA LYS A 7 7.07 -1.08 -16.05
C LYS A 7 6.53 -2.45 -16.46
N TYR A 8 5.51 -2.45 -17.32
CA TYR A 8 4.85 -3.66 -17.78
C TYR A 8 5.58 -4.34 -18.95
N PRO A 9 5.63 -5.67 -19.00
CA PRO A 9 5.94 -6.40 -20.23
C PRO A 9 4.87 -6.11 -21.30
N THR A 10 5.28 -5.99 -22.56
CA THR A 10 4.39 -5.76 -23.71
C THR A 10 3.76 -7.03 -24.29
N SER A 11 4.02 -8.23 -23.75
CA SER A 11 3.45 -9.49 -24.27
C SER A 11 2.01 -9.75 -23.76
N VAL A 12 1.32 -10.68 -24.42
CA VAL A 12 -0.13 -10.95 -24.29
C VAL A 12 -0.45 -12.32 -23.66
N ASP A 13 0.40 -12.79 -22.75
CA ASP A 13 0.18 -14.08 -22.06
C ASP A 13 -0.98 -14.00 -21.06
N GLN A 14 -1.69 -15.11 -20.80
CA GLN A 14 -2.89 -15.11 -19.94
C GLN A 14 -2.60 -14.64 -18.50
N GLU A 15 -1.42 -14.95 -17.97
CA GLU A 15 -0.97 -14.44 -16.66
C GLU A 15 -0.80 -12.91 -16.65
N ILE A 16 -0.43 -12.32 -17.80
CA ILE A 16 -0.31 -10.87 -17.97
C ILE A 16 -1.69 -10.20 -18.04
N LEU A 17 -2.70 -10.86 -18.63
CA LEU A 17 -4.08 -10.36 -18.63
C LEU A 17 -4.66 -10.30 -17.21
N PHE A 18 -4.41 -11.34 -16.41
CA PHE A 18 -4.76 -11.37 -14.99
C PHE A 18 -4.05 -10.26 -14.21
N ALA A 19 -2.75 -10.08 -14.47
CA ALA A 19 -1.98 -9.01 -13.86
C ALA A 19 -2.52 -7.63 -14.25
N LYS A 20 -2.91 -7.40 -15.53
CA LYS A 20 -3.54 -6.14 -15.98
C LYS A 20 -4.81 -5.82 -15.19
N GLY A 21 -5.65 -6.82 -14.90
CA GLY A 21 -6.83 -6.68 -14.05
C GLY A 21 -6.50 -6.33 -12.60
N ILE A 22 -5.48 -6.96 -12.01
CA ILE A 22 -5.02 -6.60 -10.65
C ILE A 22 -4.47 -5.17 -10.61
N CYS A 23 -3.72 -4.76 -11.62
CA CYS A 23 -3.15 -3.42 -11.69
C CYS A 23 -4.23 -2.34 -11.91
N SER A 24 -5.26 -2.59 -12.71
CA SER A 24 -6.39 -1.65 -12.85
C SER A 24 -7.15 -1.49 -11.53
N ILE A 25 -7.32 -2.58 -10.76
CA ILE A 25 -7.90 -2.53 -9.40
C ILE A 25 -7.00 -1.70 -8.47
N ASN A 26 -5.68 -1.90 -8.49
CA ASN A 26 -4.76 -1.12 -7.65
C ASN A 26 -4.80 0.38 -8.00
N ILE A 27 -4.77 0.73 -9.29
CA ILE A 27 -4.91 2.13 -9.74
C ILE A 27 -6.22 2.73 -9.25
N SER A 28 -7.33 2.01 -9.42
CA SER A 28 -8.66 2.45 -8.97
C SER A 28 -8.71 2.63 -7.44
N SER A 29 -8.03 1.78 -6.68
CA SER A 29 -7.94 1.89 -5.22
C SER A 29 -7.21 3.17 -4.78
N PHE A 30 -6.11 3.52 -5.46
CA PHE A 30 -5.41 4.78 -5.23
C PHE A 30 -6.29 5.98 -5.60
N GLN A 31 -7.00 5.92 -6.72
CA GLN A 31 -7.92 6.99 -7.14
C GLN A 31 -9.10 7.17 -6.17
N CYS A 32 -9.67 6.08 -5.63
CA CYS A 32 -10.68 6.16 -4.57
C CYS A 32 -10.15 6.80 -3.28
N SER A 33 -8.83 6.69 -3.03
CA SER A 33 -8.20 7.21 -1.82
C SER A 33 -7.74 8.66 -1.98
N LEU A 34 -6.99 8.95 -3.04
CA LEU A 34 -6.33 10.23 -3.30
C LEU A 34 -7.20 11.18 -4.13
N GLY A 35 -8.02 10.62 -5.03
CA GLY A 35 -8.91 11.36 -5.92
C GLY A 35 -8.77 10.90 -7.37
N TRP A 36 -9.88 10.94 -8.12
CA TRP A 36 -9.91 10.52 -9.53
C TRP A 36 -9.09 11.41 -10.47
N GLY A 37 -8.87 12.67 -10.09
CA GLY A 37 -8.10 13.64 -10.88
C GLY A 37 -6.61 13.69 -10.54
N VAL A 38 -6.13 12.87 -9.59
CA VAL A 38 -4.73 12.91 -9.15
C VAL A 38 -3.82 12.26 -10.18
N ASN A 39 -2.74 12.96 -10.54
CA ASN A 39 -1.71 12.38 -11.40
C ASN A 39 -0.85 11.37 -10.60
N LEU A 40 -1.06 10.08 -10.85
CA LEU A 40 -0.32 9.00 -10.18
C LEU A 40 1.12 8.82 -10.71
N GLU A 41 1.55 9.61 -11.69
CA GLU A 41 2.93 9.64 -12.17
C GLU A 41 3.73 10.80 -11.55
N ASP A 42 3.08 11.70 -10.82
CA ASP A 42 3.71 12.83 -10.14
C ASP A 42 3.88 12.53 -8.64
N ASP A 43 5.13 12.27 -8.24
CA ASP A 43 5.47 11.94 -6.85
C ASP A 43 5.09 13.09 -5.87
N GLU A 44 5.19 14.35 -6.29
CA GLU A 44 4.87 15.51 -5.45
C GLU A 44 3.36 15.63 -5.23
N GLU A 45 2.59 15.48 -6.30
CA GLU A 45 1.12 15.51 -6.23
C GLU A 45 0.58 14.35 -5.37
N ILE A 46 1.13 13.15 -5.53
CA ILE A 46 0.78 11.98 -4.71
C ILE A 46 1.08 12.23 -3.23
N MET A 47 2.26 12.76 -2.90
CA MET A 47 2.62 13.05 -1.50
C MET A 47 1.69 14.09 -0.88
N MET A 48 1.40 15.17 -1.61
CA MET A 48 0.49 16.22 -1.15
C MET A 48 -0.91 15.67 -0.84
N GLU A 49 -1.48 14.86 -1.74
CA GLU A 49 -2.82 14.30 -1.54
C GLU A 49 -2.86 13.23 -0.44
N TYR A 50 -1.76 12.47 -0.28
CA TYR A 50 -1.61 11.55 0.85
C TYR A 50 -1.63 12.28 2.19
N GLU A 51 -0.89 13.38 2.32
CA GLU A 51 -0.86 14.19 3.54
C GLU A 51 -2.22 14.84 3.80
N ARG A 52 -2.83 15.44 2.78
CA ARG A 52 -4.16 16.05 2.86
C ARG A 52 -5.22 15.06 3.31
N ARG A 53 -5.21 13.84 2.75
CA ARG A 53 -6.12 12.76 3.16
C ARG A 53 -5.87 12.34 4.61
N THR A 54 -4.61 12.17 4.99
CA THR A 54 -4.23 11.77 6.36
C THR A 54 -4.70 12.80 7.38
N GLU A 55 -4.54 14.08 7.09
CA GLU A 55 -4.98 15.17 7.95
C GLU A 55 -6.51 15.22 8.04
N ARG A 56 -7.21 15.08 6.90
CA ARG A 56 -8.66 14.97 6.88
C ARG A 56 -9.15 13.80 7.75
N ILE A 57 -8.51 12.63 7.69
CA ILE A 57 -8.86 11.47 8.52
C ILE A 57 -8.75 11.81 10.01
N LYS A 58 -7.67 12.48 10.43
CA LYS A 58 -7.48 12.90 11.82
C LYS A 58 -8.53 13.90 12.29
N GLN A 59 -8.99 14.77 11.40
CA GLN A 59 -9.99 15.79 11.71
C GLN A 59 -11.41 15.22 11.82
N VAL A 60 -11.76 14.25 10.98
CA VAL A 60 -13.15 13.76 10.87
C VAL A 60 -13.45 12.54 11.74
N ILE A 61 -12.44 11.73 12.08
CA ILE A 61 -12.63 10.55 12.93
C ILE A 61 -12.38 10.95 14.39
N PRO A 62 -13.34 10.71 15.30
CA PRO A 62 -13.13 10.90 16.73
C PRO A 62 -11.87 10.20 17.24
N SER A 63 -11.10 10.85 18.12
CA SER A 63 -9.78 10.36 18.57
C SER A 63 -9.85 9.03 19.32
N ASP A 64 -10.96 8.73 20.00
CA ASP A 64 -11.22 7.46 20.67
C ASP A 64 -11.46 6.30 19.68
N ARG A 65 -11.78 6.62 18.42
CA ARG A 65 -11.96 5.67 17.31
C ARG A 65 -10.81 5.67 16.31
N LEU A 66 -9.73 6.43 16.57
CA LEU A 66 -8.59 6.54 15.67
C LEU A 66 -7.27 6.18 16.36
N LEU A 67 -6.58 5.17 15.83
CA LEU A 67 -5.21 4.86 16.21
C LEU A 67 -4.23 5.31 15.12
N LEU A 68 -3.35 6.26 15.44
CA LEU A 68 -2.19 6.60 14.60
C LEU A 68 -1.06 5.60 14.83
N PHE A 69 -1.13 4.46 14.13
CA PHE A 69 -0.18 3.38 14.27
C PHE A 69 1.06 3.59 13.39
N ARG A 70 2.24 3.71 14.01
CA ARG A 70 3.53 3.71 13.28
C ARG A 70 4.08 2.29 13.18
N LEU A 71 4.51 1.90 11.98
CA LEU A 71 5.18 0.61 11.76
C LEU A 71 6.39 0.45 12.69
N GLY A 72 6.65 -0.77 13.14
CA GLY A 72 7.74 -1.10 14.07
C GLY A 72 7.38 -0.95 15.56
N ARG A 73 6.19 -0.44 15.89
CA ARG A 73 5.72 -0.33 17.30
C ARG A 73 5.25 -1.66 17.93
N GLY A 74 5.21 -2.75 17.15
CA GLY A 74 4.81 -4.06 17.65
C GLY A 74 3.31 -4.17 17.97
N TRP A 75 2.95 -5.23 18.71
CA TRP A 75 1.55 -5.54 19.03
C TRP A 75 0.92 -4.60 20.05
N GLU A 76 1.70 -4.12 21.02
CA GLU A 76 1.20 -3.45 22.22
C GLU A 76 0.23 -2.29 21.95
N PRO A 77 0.57 -1.26 21.14
CA PRO A 77 -0.36 -0.14 20.92
C PRO A 77 -1.60 -0.53 20.13
N LEU A 78 -1.51 -1.53 19.25
CA LEU A 78 -2.66 -2.02 18.48
C LEU A 78 -3.62 -2.82 19.37
N CYS A 79 -3.07 -3.75 20.17
CA CYS A 79 -3.85 -4.58 21.08
C CYS A 79 -4.52 -3.74 22.18
N ALA A 80 -3.82 -2.75 22.73
CA ALA A 80 -4.37 -1.83 23.72
C ALA A 80 -5.57 -1.03 23.16
N PHE A 81 -5.44 -0.51 21.94
CA PHE A 81 -6.53 0.22 21.28
C PHE A 81 -7.74 -0.68 20.96
N LEU A 82 -7.49 -1.92 20.55
CA LEU A 82 -8.54 -2.90 20.23
C LEU A 82 -9.10 -3.63 21.46
N GLN A 83 -8.54 -3.41 22.66
CA GLN A 83 -8.92 -4.07 23.91
C GLN A 83 -8.83 -5.61 23.84
N VAL A 84 -7.78 -6.11 23.19
CA VAL A 84 -7.50 -7.55 23.07
C VAL A 84 -6.14 -7.90 23.69
N PRO A 85 -5.92 -9.15 24.13
CA PRO A 85 -4.62 -9.55 24.67
C PRO A 85 -3.51 -9.50 23.60
N VAL A 86 -2.29 -9.19 24.04
CA VAL A 86 -1.09 -9.24 23.19
C VAL A 86 -0.75 -10.71 22.90
N PRO A 87 -0.60 -11.12 21.62
CA PRO A 87 -0.26 -12.50 21.29
C PRO A 87 1.22 -12.78 21.56
N SER A 88 1.56 -14.05 21.81
CA SER A 88 2.95 -14.49 22.04
C SER A 88 3.83 -14.52 20.78
N LYS A 89 3.22 -14.41 19.59
CA LYS A 89 3.93 -14.40 18.32
C LYS A 89 4.59 -13.04 18.05
N PRO A 90 5.75 -12.99 17.38
CA PRO A 90 6.35 -11.72 16.98
C PRO A 90 5.41 -10.92 16.07
N PHE A 91 5.54 -9.60 16.09
CA PHE A 91 4.81 -8.75 15.15
C PHE A 91 5.32 -9.04 13.73
N PRO A 92 4.42 -9.23 12.74
CA PRO A 92 4.83 -9.62 11.40
C PRO A 92 5.67 -8.53 10.73
N TRP A 93 6.78 -8.96 10.12
CA TRP A 93 7.60 -8.14 9.23
C TRP A 93 7.69 -8.86 7.89
N VAL A 94 6.78 -8.51 6.99
CA VAL A 94 6.58 -9.20 5.71
C VAL A 94 6.36 -8.15 4.62
N LYS A 95 6.57 -8.55 3.38
CA LYS A 95 6.44 -7.67 2.20
C LYS A 95 7.38 -6.47 2.29
N THR A 96 8.63 -6.74 2.64
CA THR A 96 9.69 -5.74 2.51
C THR A 96 9.84 -5.31 1.06
N ARG A 97 10.51 -4.18 0.83
CA ARG A 97 10.79 -3.71 -0.53
C ARG A 97 11.59 -4.74 -1.30
N GLU A 98 12.56 -5.36 -0.65
CA GLU A 98 13.48 -6.34 -1.21
C GLU A 98 12.74 -7.64 -1.56
N GLU A 99 11.88 -8.12 -0.65
CA GLU A 99 11.01 -9.29 -0.90
C GLU A 99 10.08 -9.04 -2.09
N PHE A 100 9.44 -7.86 -2.11
CA PHE A 100 8.56 -7.48 -3.22
C PHE A 100 9.32 -7.42 -4.54
N GLN A 101 10.51 -6.82 -4.57
CA GLN A 101 11.34 -6.75 -5.77
C GLN A 101 11.79 -8.13 -6.26
N ALA A 102 12.17 -9.02 -5.34
CA ALA A 102 12.55 -10.38 -5.67
C ALA A 102 11.38 -11.20 -6.23
N ASP A 103 10.20 -11.10 -5.60
CA ASP A 103 8.98 -11.75 -6.07
C ASP A 103 8.57 -11.22 -7.45
N TRP A 104 8.65 -9.91 -7.65
CA TRP A 104 8.35 -9.26 -8.93
C TRP A 104 9.31 -9.69 -10.05
N ALA A 105 10.61 -9.77 -9.74
CA ALA A 105 11.62 -10.23 -10.70
C ALA A 105 11.36 -11.66 -11.16
N LYS A 106 10.97 -12.58 -10.25
CA LYS A 106 10.61 -13.97 -10.61
C LYS A 106 9.42 -14.03 -11.56
N LEU A 107 8.41 -13.18 -11.35
CA LEU A 107 7.23 -13.13 -12.21
C LEU A 107 7.57 -12.68 -13.63
N ILE A 108 8.47 -11.71 -13.78
CA ILE A 108 8.89 -11.20 -15.10
C ILE A 108 9.92 -12.12 -15.78
N ALA A 109 10.79 -12.77 -14.99
CA ALA A 109 11.86 -13.64 -15.50
C ALA A 109 11.40 -15.03 -15.93
N ARG A 110 10.17 -15.44 -15.59
CA ARG A 110 9.53 -16.63 -16.16
C ARG A 110 9.22 -16.35 -17.64
N ARG A 111 10.23 -16.56 -18.49
CA ARG A 111 10.11 -16.78 -19.93
C ARG A 111 10.36 -18.25 -20.23
#